data_AF-A0A0G1R892-F1
#
_entry.id   AF-A0A0G1R892-F1
#
_cell.length_a   1.000
_cell.length_b   1.000
_cell.length_c   1.000
_cell.angle_alpha   90.00
_cell.angle_beta   90.00
_cell.angle_gamma   90.00
#
_symmetry.space_group_name_H-M   'P 1'
#
loop_
_entity.id
_entity.type
_entity.pdbx_description
1 polymer ?
#
loop_
_entity_poly.entity_id
_entity_poly.type
_entity_poly.pdbx_seq_one_letter_code
_entity_poly.pdbx_strand_id
1 'polypeptide(L)'
;MNKISKKTSVLGSLNKNILVVDKAYQRDIVKSRVKNIVAQWAWTAAGVITVNKRDGVYYVVDGQHRVAAAQAIPEITHLDCIINEDMDMKNEAKTFIAINTGHGSVSSVAKFRASIAGGDEIAAYVDKRLESCKFTVAARGIHSAPCPKALCAAAKTNKVAFNLALDIATKLCKHRKLERSIFDAVFYLTNKSLIDDRMRNRIIDVGFDNINFAIKRSMLQHSTRGGVVCARGLIDAINKGLKSKFDVTV
;
A
#
# COMPACT_ATOMS: atom_id res chain seq x y z
N MET A 1 -26.08 14.63 -26.70
CA MET A 1 -26.57 13.23 -26.65
C MET A 1 -25.41 12.30 -26.98
N ASN A 2 -24.86 11.60 -25.98
CA ASN A 2 -23.84 10.58 -26.24
C ASN A 2 -24.51 9.39 -26.92
N LYS A 3 -24.13 9.09 -28.17
CA LYS A 3 -24.52 7.86 -28.86
C LYS A 3 -24.01 6.67 -28.04
N ILE A 4 -24.92 5.95 -27.39
CA ILE A 4 -24.62 4.64 -26.82
C ILE A 4 -24.24 3.76 -28.01
N SER A 5 -22.98 3.33 -28.08
CA SER A 5 -22.49 2.39 -29.08
C SER A 5 -23.39 1.15 -29.08
N LYS A 6 -23.83 0.68 -30.25
CA LYS A 6 -24.55 -0.60 -30.38
C LYS A 6 -23.73 -1.68 -29.67
N LYS A 7 -24.35 -2.39 -28.72
CA LYS A 7 -23.75 -3.51 -28.00
C LYS A 7 -23.49 -4.65 -28.99
N THR A 8 -22.22 -4.96 -29.25
CA THR A 8 -21.78 -6.22 -29.88
C THR A 8 -21.01 -7.11 -28.90
N SER A 9 -20.95 -6.74 -27.63
CA SER A 9 -20.26 -7.53 -26.59
C SER A 9 -21.18 -8.63 -26.04
N VAL A 10 -20.69 -9.87 -26.00
CA VAL A 10 -21.40 -11.02 -25.42
C VAL A 10 -20.64 -11.54 -24.21
N LEU A 11 -21.36 -11.90 -23.14
CA LEU A 11 -20.76 -12.62 -22.01
C LEU A 11 -20.69 -14.11 -22.35
N GLY A 12 -19.54 -14.74 -22.15
CA GLY A 12 -19.35 -16.17 -22.39
C GLY A 12 -18.20 -16.76 -21.59
N SER A 13 -18.21 -18.07 -21.43
CA SER A 13 -17.11 -18.81 -20.78
C SER A 13 -16.17 -19.35 -21.85
N LEU A 14 -14.89 -18.98 -21.80
CA LEU A 14 -13.88 -19.41 -22.76
C LEU A 14 -12.83 -20.27 -22.09
N ASN A 15 -12.34 -21.30 -22.78
CA ASN A 15 -11.23 -22.10 -22.29
C ASN A 15 -9.97 -21.22 -22.14
N LYS A 16 -9.24 -21.33 -21.04
CA LYS A 16 -8.08 -20.47 -20.77
C LYS A 16 -6.94 -20.62 -21.79
N ASN A 17 -6.88 -21.74 -22.50
CA ASN A 17 -5.81 -22.06 -23.45
C ASN A 17 -6.05 -21.48 -24.85
N ILE A 18 -7.28 -21.05 -25.17
CA ILE A 18 -7.59 -20.39 -26.46
C ILE A 18 -7.41 -18.86 -26.40
N LEU A 19 -7.13 -18.32 -25.20
CA LEU A 19 -6.91 -16.90 -24.98
C LEU A 19 -5.47 -16.52 -25.34
N VAL A 20 -5.33 -15.60 -26.28
CA VAL A 20 -4.03 -15.14 -26.80
C VAL A 20 -3.72 -13.75 -26.28
N VAL A 21 -2.49 -13.54 -25.81
CA VAL A 21 -1.98 -12.22 -25.43
C VAL A 21 -1.13 -11.68 -26.59
N ASP A 22 -1.56 -10.58 -27.19
CA ASP A 22 -0.79 -9.91 -28.24
C ASP A 22 0.43 -9.19 -27.65
N LYS A 23 1.62 -9.66 -28.02
CA LYS A 23 2.91 -9.15 -27.54
C LYS A 23 3.26 -7.78 -28.15
N ALA A 24 2.66 -7.38 -29.26
CA ALA A 24 2.96 -6.10 -29.93
C ALA A 24 2.35 -4.89 -29.20
N TYR A 25 1.30 -5.12 -28.39
CA TYR A 25 0.50 -4.05 -27.79
C TYR A 25 0.48 -4.04 -26.26
N GLN A 26 0.70 -5.19 -25.60
CA GLN A 26 0.53 -5.31 -24.15
C GLN A 26 1.78 -5.01 -23.30
N ARG A 27 1.54 -4.65 -22.04
CA ARG A 27 2.59 -4.46 -21.03
C ARG A 27 3.25 -5.79 -20.68
N ASP A 28 4.53 -5.74 -20.33
CA ASP A 28 5.23 -6.90 -19.79
C ASP A 28 4.48 -7.51 -18.59
N ILE A 29 4.37 -8.83 -18.61
CA ILE A 29 3.83 -9.59 -17.49
C ILE A 29 4.78 -9.46 -16.30
N VAL A 30 4.30 -8.82 -15.24
CA VAL A 30 5.02 -8.74 -13.98
C VAL A 30 4.85 -10.08 -13.25
N LYS A 31 5.88 -10.95 -13.34
CA LYS A 31 5.86 -12.31 -12.76
C LYS A 31 5.45 -12.34 -11.28
N SER A 32 5.88 -11.35 -10.49
CA SER A 32 5.51 -11.26 -9.07
C SER A 32 4.01 -11.02 -8.85
N ARG A 33 3.34 -10.27 -9.74
CA ARG A 33 1.88 -10.09 -9.68
C ARG A 33 1.15 -11.38 -10.01
N VAL A 34 1.59 -12.10 -11.04
CA VAL A 34 1.00 -13.40 -11.41
C VAL A 34 1.14 -14.38 -10.24
N LYS A 35 2.33 -14.50 -9.64
CA LYS A 35 2.55 -15.37 -8.48
C LYS A 35 1.63 -15.03 -7.31
N ASN A 36 1.40 -13.74 -7.04
CA ASN A 36 0.48 -13.31 -5.99
C ASN A 36 -0.98 -13.68 -6.30
N ILE A 37 -1.43 -13.51 -7.55
CA ILE A 37 -2.79 -13.90 -7.97
C ILE A 37 -2.96 -15.42 -7.86
N VAL A 38 -1.96 -16.20 -8.26
CA VAL A 38 -2.00 -17.68 -8.13
C VAL A 38 -2.15 -18.09 -6.66
N ALA A 39 -1.35 -17.52 -5.77
CA ALA A 39 -1.37 -17.87 -4.35
C ALA A 39 -2.67 -17.45 -3.62
N GLN A 40 -3.43 -16.50 -4.19
CA GLN A 40 -4.62 -15.91 -3.57
C GLN A 40 -5.78 -15.86 -4.56
N TRP A 41 -5.90 -16.89 -5.42
CA TRP A 41 -6.92 -16.90 -6.44
C TRP A 41 -8.31 -16.84 -5.82
N ALA A 42 -9.11 -15.88 -6.25
CA ALA A 42 -10.51 -15.74 -5.89
C ALA A 42 -11.30 -15.39 -7.14
N TRP A 43 -12.33 -16.16 -7.47
CA TRP A 43 -13.16 -15.95 -8.67
C TRP A 43 -13.76 -14.55 -8.74
N THR A 44 -14.19 -14.02 -7.59
CA THR A 44 -14.73 -12.65 -7.48
C THR A 44 -13.68 -11.58 -7.79
N ALA A 45 -12.41 -11.81 -7.47
CA ALA A 45 -11.31 -10.90 -7.80
C ALA A 45 -10.76 -11.12 -9.21
N ALA A 46 -10.85 -12.36 -9.72
CA ALA A 46 -10.56 -12.67 -11.11
C ALA A 46 -11.54 -11.93 -12.03
N GLY A 47 -12.83 -11.89 -11.70
CA GLY A 47 -13.83 -11.16 -12.47
C GLY A 47 -13.86 -11.59 -13.94
N VAL A 48 -14.42 -10.73 -14.79
CA VAL A 48 -14.58 -11.01 -16.22
C VAL A 48 -13.37 -10.51 -17.02
N ILE A 49 -12.87 -11.32 -17.96
CA ILE A 49 -11.77 -10.98 -18.86
C ILE A 49 -12.35 -10.24 -20.07
N THR A 50 -11.73 -9.14 -20.50
CA THR A 50 -12.16 -8.46 -21.73
C THR A 50 -11.38 -9.03 -22.89
N VAL A 51 -12.10 -9.51 -23.91
CA VAL A 51 -11.54 -10.22 -25.05
C VAL A 51 -12.05 -9.58 -26.35
N ASN A 52 -11.20 -9.54 -27.36
CA ASN A 52 -11.52 -9.16 -28.72
C ASN A 52 -11.34 -10.38 -29.63
N LYS A 53 -12.42 -10.86 -30.23
CA LYS A 53 -12.39 -11.93 -31.21
C LYS A 53 -12.13 -11.31 -32.58
N ARG A 54 -10.99 -11.64 -33.20
CA ARG A 54 -10.60 -11.23 -34.55
C ARG A 54 -10.11 -12.43 -35.33
N ASP A 55 -10.65 -12.64 -36.53
CA ASP A 55 -10.27 -13.76 -37.40
C ASP A 55 -10.36 -15.13 -36.69
N GLY A 56 -11.36 -15.30 -35.82
CA GLY A 56 -11.55 -16.52 -35.03
C GLY A 56 -10.63 -16.67 -33.81
N VAL A 57 -9.69 -15.75 -33.59
CA VAL A 57 -8.74 -15.76 -32.46
C VAL A 57 -9.22 -14.84 -31.34
N TYR A 58 -9.11 -15.30 -30.09
CA TYR A 58 -9.55 -14.57 -28.90
C TYR A 58 -8.38 -13.83 -28.24
N TYR A 59 -8.22 -12.56 -28.59
CA TYR A 59 -7.18 -11.70 -28.04
C TYR A 59 -7.62 -11.10 -26.70
N VAL A 60 -6.81 -11.29 -25.66
CA VAL A 60 -7.04 -10.63 -24.36
C VAL A 60 -6.80 -9.13 -24.55
N VAL A 61 -7.76 -8.30 -24.13
CA VAL A 61 -7.65 -6.83 -24.12
C VAL A 61 -7.34 -6.34 -22.71
N ASP A 62 -8.01 -6.91 -21.70
CA ASP A 62 -7.76 -6.62 -20.29
C ASP A 62 -7.86 -7.92 -19.46
N GLY A 63 -6.93 -8.07 -18.50
CA GLY A 63 -6.87 -9.24 -17.63
C GLY A 63 -5.68 -10.17 -17.87
N GLN A 64 -4.64 -9.75 -18.59
CA GLN A 64 -3.46 -10.57 -18.90
C GLN A 64 -2.83 -11.28 -17.68
N HIS A 65 -2.71 -10.62 -16.52
CA HIS A 65 -2.13 -11.25 -15.31
C HIS A 65 -3.08 -12.30 -14.72
N ARG A 66 -4.39 -12.11 -14.88
CA ARG A 66 -5.44 -13.05 -14.43
C ARG A 66 -5.47 -14.29 -15.33
N VAL A 67 -5.39 -14.10 -16.65
CA VAL A 67 -5.28 -15.20 -17.62
C VAL A 67 -4.00 -16.01 -17.38
N ALA A 68 -2.85 -15.34 -17.22
CA ALA A 68 -1.59 -16.02 -16.92
C ALA A 68 -1.62 -16.79 -15.60
N ALA A 69 -2.27 -16.24 -14.56
CA ALA A 69 -2.45 -16.95 -13.30
C ALA A 69 -3.39 -18.15 -13.44
N ALA A 70 -4.50 -18.03 -14.17
CA ALA A 70 -5.39 -19.14 -14.47
C ALA A 70 -4.70 -20.25 -15.27
N GLN A 71 -3.83 -19.89 -16.23
CA GLN A 71 -3.01 -20.84 -16.98
C GLN A 71 -2.04 -21.61 -16.07
N ALA A 72 -1.54 -20.98 -15.00
CA ALA A 72 -0.68 -21.62 -14.02
C ALA A 72 -1.42 -22.50 -12.98
N ILE A 73 -2.74 -22.41 -12.87
CA ILE A 73 -3.57 -23.20 -11.95
C ILE A 73 -4.26 -24.33 -12.74
N PRO A 74 -3.86 -25.61 -12.60
CA PRO A 74 -4.41 -26.72 -13.39
C PRO A 74 -5.94 -26.87 -13.31
N GLU A 75 -6.52 -26.61 -12.14
CA GLU A 75 -7.93 -26.82 -11.84
C GLU A 75 -8.85 -25.82 -12.55
N ILE A 76 -8.32 -24.66 -12.95
CA ILE A 76 -9.07 -23.67 -13.71
C ILE A 76 -9.02 -24.09 -15.19
N THR A 77 -10.18 -24.29 -15.80
CA THR A 77 -10.26 -24.66 -17.22
C THR A 77 -10.81 -23.54 -18.08
N HIS A 78 -11.76 -22.76 -17.55
CA HIS A 78 -12.44 -21.69 -18.25
C HIS A 78 -12.40 -20.38 -17.46
N LEU A 79 -12.55 -19.26 -18.17
CA LEU A 79 -12.68 -17.93 -17.60
C LEU A 79 -13.91 -17.25 -18.20
N ASP A 80 -14.63 -16.51 -17.35
CA ASP A 80 -15.71 -15.65 -17.81
C ASP A 80 -15.14 -14.48 -18.61
N CYS A 81 -15.69 -14.24 -19.78
CA CYS A 81 -15.20 -13.26 -20.74
C CYS A 81 -16.32 -12.37 -21.27
N ILE A 82 -16.06 -11.06 -21.39
CA ILE A 82 -16.80 -10.17 -22.28
C ILE A 82 -16.09 -10.23 -23.62
N ILE A 83 -16.78 -10.78 -24.61
CA ILE A 83 -16.26 -11.04 -25.95
C ILE A 83 -16.79 -9.95 -26.86
N ASN A 84 -15.90 -9.13 -27.40
CA ASN A 84 -16.20 -8.17 -28.45
C ASN A 84 -15.81 -8.77 -29.80
N GLU A 85 -16.55 -8.45 -30.85
CA GLU A 85 -16.25 -8.92 -32.21
C GLU A 85 -15.59 -7.81 -33.03
N ASP A 86 -14.47 -8.15 -33.67
CA ASP A 86 -13.76 -7.37 -34.69
C ASP A 86 -13.54 -5.90 -34.31
N MET A 87 -13.19 -5.62 -33.03
CA MET A 87 -12.80 -4.27 -32.66
C MET A 87 -11.48 -3.91 -33.36
N ASP A 88 -11.49 -2.75 -34.03
CA ASP A 88 -10.26 -2.15 -34.52
C ASP A 88 -9.30 -1.81 -33.36
N MET A 89 -8.01 -1.67 -33.69
CA MET A 89 -6.95 -1.39 -32.72
C MET A 89 -7.20 -0.09 -31.94
N LYS A 90 -7.86 0.90 -32.55
CA LYS A 90 -8.16 2.19 -31.93
C LYS A 90 -9.23 2.06 -30.84
N ASN A 91 -10.25 1.25 -31.06
CA ASN A 91 -11.31 0.97 -30.11
C ASN A 91 -10.84 0.01 -29.02
N GLU A 92 -9.96 -0.94 -29.34
CA GLU A 92 -9.26 -1.76 -28.35
C GLU A 92 -8.44 -0.89 -27.38
N ALA A 93 -7.66 0.05 -27.92
CA ALA A 93 -6.89 1.01 -27.13
C ALA A 93 -7.76 1.89 -26.21
N LYS A 94 -8.86 2.43 -26.76
CA LYS A 94 -9.81 3.23 -25.98
C LYS A 94 -10.45 2.40 -24.87
N THR A 95 -10.84 1.16 -25.16
CA THR A 95 -11.42 0.22 -24.20
C THR A 95 -10.42 -0.08 -23.08
N PHE A 96 -9.17 -0.38 -23.42
CA PHE A 96 -8.10 -0.62 -22.45
C PHE A 96 -7.88 0.58 -21.52
N ILE A 97 -7.80 1.79 -22.08
CA ILE A 97 -7.66 3.02 -21.29
C ILE A 97 -8.89 3.19 -20.40
N ALA A 98 -10.11 3.12 -20.95
CA ALA A 98 -11.34 3.32 -20.20
C ALA A 98 -11.46 2.35 -19.01
N ILE A 99 -11.13 1.08 -19.19
CA ILE A 99 -11.12 0.06 -18.12
C ILE A 99 -10.11 0.43 -17.03
N ASN A 100 -8.91 0.87 -17.40
CA ASN A 100 -7.81 1.07 -16.46
C ASN A 100 -7.77 2.48 -15.83
N THR A 101 -8.42 3.48 -16.42
CA THR A 101 -8.44 4.87 -15.91
C THR A 101 -9.76 5.26 -15.27
N GLY A 102 -10.84 4.51 -15.51
CA GLY A 102 -12.17 4.81 -14.93
C GLY A 102 -12.25 4.56 -13.42
N HIS A 103 -11.31 3.82 -12.84
CA HIS A 103 -11.33 3.42 -11.44
C HIS A 103 -10.19 4.10 -10.66
N GLY A 104 -10.54 4.96 -9.71
CA GLY A 104 -9.56 5.54 -8.78
C GLY A 104 -8.88 4.44 -7.95
N SER A 105 -7.58 4.58 -7.69
CA SER A 105 -6.87 3.63 -6.83
C SER A 105 -7.50 3.61 -5.44
N VAL A 106 -7.80 2.42 -4.90
CA VAL A 106 -8.30 2.28 -3.52
C VAL A 106 -7.26 2.86 -2.56
N SER A 107 -7.67 3.85 -1.77
CA SER A 107 -6.79 4.57 -0.84
C SER A 107 -6.23 3.63 0.24
N SER A 108 -5.10 3.99 0.84
CA SER A 108 -4.50 3.22 1.94
C SER A 108 -5.45 3.08 3.14
N VAL A 109 -6.22 4.13 3.44
CA VAL A 109 -7.24 4.14 4.51
C VAL A 109 -8.38 3.18 4.17
N ALA A 110 -8.89 3.20 2.94
CA ALA A 110 -9.94 2.28 2.50
C ALA A 110 -9.46 0.82 2.53
N LYS A 111 -8.23 0.55 2.08
CA LYS A 111 -7.60 -0.78 2.18
C LYS A 111 -7.50 -1.24 3.63
N PHE A 112 -7.07 -0.38 4.55
CA PHE A 112 -6.96 -0.71 5.96
C PHE A 112 -8.32 -1.06 6.58
N ARG A 113 -9.37 -0.26 6.31
CA ARG A 113 -10.74 -0.55 6.78
C ARG A 113 -11.26 -1.86 6.21
N ALA A 114 -11.01 -2.13 4.93
CA ALA A 114 -11.35 -3.41 4.32
C ALA A 114 -10.60 -4.58 4.97
N SER A 115 -9.31 -4.41 5.33
CA SER A 115 -8.55 -5.42 6.07
C SER A 115 -9.15 -5.72 7.45
N ILE A 116 -9.62 -4.71 8.18
CA ILE A 116 -10.31 -4.92 9.47
C ILE A 116 -11.61 -5.70 9.25
N ALA A 117 -12.44 -5.25 8.29
CA ALA A 117 -13.70 -5.93 7.96
C ALA A 117 -13.48 -7.38 7.48
N GLY A 118 -12.36 -7.64 6.82
CA GLY A 118 -11.92 -8.97 6.41
C GLY A 118 -11.22 -9.79 7.50
N GLY A 119 -11.16 -9.31 8.74
CA GLY A 119 -10.62 -10.07 9.88
C GLY A 119 -9.09 -10.08 10.02
N ASP A 120 -8.35 -9.16 9.41
CA ASP A 120 -6.89 -9.04 9.63
C ASP A 120 -6.63 -8.62 11.09
N GLU A 121 -6.11 -9.57 11.89
CA GLU A 121 -5.84 -9.38 13.32
C GLU A 121 -4.84 -8.26 13.60
N ILE A 122 -3.86 -8.04 12.72
CA ILE A 122 -2.88 -6.95 12.90
C ILE A 122 -3.54 -5.61 12.61
N ALA A 123 -4.36 -5.53 11.55
CA ALA A 123 -5.08 -4.30 11.25
C ALA A 123 -6.01 -3.92 12.42
N ALA A 124 -6.77 -4.89 12.93
CA ALA A 124 -7.63 -4.71 14.11
C ALA A 124 -6.83 -4.32 15.37
N TYR A 125 -5.67 -4.94 15.58
CA TYR A 125 -4.78 -4.60 16.69
C TYR A 125 -4.27 -3.15 16.61
N VAL A 126 -3.81 -2.73 15.43
CA VAL A 126 -3.32 -1.37 15.19
C VAL A 126 -4.44 -0.34 15.41
N ASP A 127 -5.65 -0.63 14.94
CA ASP A 127 -6.81 0.25 15.11
C ASP A 127 -7.15 0.45 16.59
N LYS A 128 -7.28 -0.63 17.36
CA LYS A 128 -7.50 -0.58 18.81
C LYS A 128 -6.39 0.17 19.55
N ARG A 129 -5.13 -0.02 19.14
CA ARG A 129 -4.00 0.68 19.75
C ARG A 129 -4.01 2.17 19.46
N LEU A 130 -4.30 2.57 18.23
CA LEU A 130 -4.49 3.99 17.90
C LEU A 130 -5.63 4.60 18.71
N GLU A 131 -6.77 3.90 18.82
CA GLU A 131 -7.94 4.36 19.57
C GLU A 131 -7.60 4.63 21.04
N SER A 132 -6.88 3.72 21.71
CA SER A 132 -6.43 3.92 23.09
C SER A 132 -5.45 5.10 23.27
N CYS A 133 -4.79 5.54 22.20
CA CYS A 133 -3.97 6.75 22.18
C CYS A 133 -4.76 8.00 21.74
N LYS A 134 -6.07 7.87 21.51
CA LYS A 134 -6.99 8.89 20.95
C LYS A 134 -6.68 9.28 19.50
N PHE A 135 -6.09 8.37 18.72
CA PHE A 135 -5.85 8.52 17.28
C PHE A 135 -6.72 7.57 16.46
N THR A 136 -6.92 7.88 15.18
CA THR A 136 -7.65 7.00 14.24
C THR A 136 -7.01 7.02 12.86
N VAL A 137 -7.17 5.93 12.09
CA VAL A 137 -6.71 5.88 10.71
C VAL A 137 -7.60 6.75 9.82
N ALA A 138 -7.05 7.91 9.44
CA ALA A 138 -7.67 8.86 8.53
C ALA A 138 -6.61 9.59 7.71
N ALA A 139 -6.99 10.08 6.52
CA ALA A 139 -6.05 10.77 5.63
C ALA A 139 -5.68 12.18 6.10
N ARG A 140 -6.57 12.83 6.86
CA ARG A 140 -6.45 14.22 7.33
C ARG A 140 -7.10 14.35 8.70
N GLY A 141 -6.78 15.45 9.40
CA GLY A 141 -7.36 15.81 10.69
C GLY A 141 -6.34 15.75 11.84
N ILE A 142 -6.65 16.47 12.91
CA ILE A 142 -5.96 16.28 14.20
C ILE A 142 -6.24 14.85 14.66
N HIS A 143 -5.25 14.21 15.30
CA HIS A 143 -5.31 12.81 15.73
C HIS A 143 -5.49 11.77 14.61
N SER A 144 -5.31 12.17 13.35
CA SER A 144 -5.30 11.24 12.23
C SER A 144 -3.95 10.53 12.09
N ALA A 145 -3.98 9.24 11.76
CA ALA A 145 -2.82 8.42 11.42
C ALA A 145 -2.89 7.98 9.94
N PRO A 146 -2.31 8.76 9.00
CA PRO A 146 -2.49 8.54 7.56
C PRO A 146 -1.65 7.40 6.98
N CYS A 147 -0.92 6.66 7.82
CA CYS A 147 0.06 5.66 7.40
C CYS A 147 -0.22 4.24 7.90
N PRO A 148 -1.44 3.68 7.70
CA PRO A 148 -1.80 2.38 8.27
C PRO A 148 -0.85 1.24 7.86
N LYS A 149 -0.38 1.22 6.61
CA LYS A 149 0.58 0.22 6.12
C LYS A 149 1.87 0.21 6.95
N ALA A 150 2.34 1.38 7.38
CA ALA A 150 3.50 1.54 8.25
C ALA A 150 3.31 0.87 9.60
N LEU A 151 2.19 1.22 10.22
CA LEU A 151 1.84 0.83 11.57
C LEU A 151 1.62 -0.68 11.63
N CYS A 152 0.92 -1.25 10.64
CA CYS A 152 0.77 -2.70 10.52
C CYS A 152 2.11 -3.41 10.32
N ALA A 153 3.01 -2.86 9.50
CA ALA A 153 4.34 -3.46 9.32
C ALA A 153 5.17 -3.42 10.60
N ALA A 154 5.15 -2.30 11.33
CA ALA A 154 5.84 -2.14 12.61
C ALA A 154 5.27 -3.10 13.68
N ALA A 155 3.94 -3.18 13.80
CA ALA A 155 3.26 -4.10 14.72
C ALA A 155 3.52 -5.58 14.40
N LYS A 156 3.60 -5.94 13.11
CA LYS A 156 4.02 -7.29 12.66
C LYS A 156 5.47 -7.60 13.02
N THR A 157 6.35 -6.60 12.91
CA THR A 157 7.78 -6.78 13.15
C THR A 157 8.09 -6.96 14.64
N ASN A 158 7.58 -6.08 15.50
CA ASN A 158 7.82 -6.12 16.93
C ASN A 158 6.72 -5.37 17.69
N LYS A 159 5.79 -6.11 18.30
CA LYS A 159 4.63 -5.53 19.02
C LYS A 159 5.05 -4.67 20.22
N VAL A 160 6.10 -5.05 20.95
CA VAL A 160 6.57 -4.31 22.14
C VAL A 160 7.15 -2.96 21.72
N ALA A 161 8.07 -2.97 20.75
CA ALA A 161 8.67 -1.75 20.21
C ALA A 161 7.63 -0.85 19.52
N PHE A 162 6.65 -1.44 18.84
CA PHE A 162 5.53 -0.73 18.23
C PHE A 162 4.71 0.03 19.27
N ASN A 163 4.32 -0.61 20.38
CA ASN A 163 3.52 0.03 21.41
C ASN A 163 4.26 1.22 22.03
N LEU A 164 5.54 1.02 22.39
CA LEU A 164 6.35 2.08 22.95
C LEU A 164 6.52 3.25 21.96
N ALA A 165 6.77 2.93 20.68
CA ALA A 165 6.92 3.96 19.65
C ALA A 165 5.62 4.74 19.43
N LEU A 166 4.48 4.04 19.42
CA LEU A 166 3.18 4.67 19.26
C LEU A 166 2.87 5.61 20.42
N ASP A 167 3.13 5.20 21.66
CA ASP A 167 2.89 6.02 22.85
C ASP A 167 3.72 7.31 22.83
N ILE A 168 5.00 7.22 22.45
CA ILE A 168 5.87 8.40 22.33
C ILE A 168 5.43 9.30 21.16
N ALA A 169 5.20 8.72 19.98
CA ALA A 169 4.88 9.48 18.78
C ALA A 169 3.51 10.18 18.89
N THR A 170 2.51 9.54 19.50
CA THR A 170 1.19 10.13 19.71
C THR A 170 1.23 11.24 20.78
N LYS A 171 2.05 11.11 21.83
CA LYS A 171 2.34 12.21 22.77
C LYS A 171 2.95 13.43 22.07
N LEU A 172 3.95 13.23 21.22
CA LEU A 172 4.53 14.31 20.42
C LEU A 172 3.49 14.94 19.47
N CYS A 173 2.59 14.12 18.92
CA CYS A 173 1.60 14.57 17.94
C CYS A 173 0.24 14.96 18.56
N LYS A 174 0.15 15.20 19.87
CA LYS A 174 -1.12 15.40 20.61
C LYS A 174 -2.08 16.45 20.03
N HIS A 175 -1.61 17.45 19.27
CA HIS A 175 -2.46 18.50 18.69
C HIS A 175 -2.39 18.53 17.16
N ARG A 176 -2.03 17.42 16.52
CA ARG A 176 -1.83 17.30 15.08
C ARG A 176 -2.05 15.87 14.59
N LYS A 177 -1.87 15.64 13.29
CA LYS A 177 -1.81 14.29 12.74
C LYS A 177 -0.52 13.59 13.17
N LEU A 178 -0.54 12.25 13.23
CA LEU A 178 0.64 11.44 13.44
C LEU A 178 1.54 11.54 12.20
N GLU A 179 2.70 12.17 12.35
CA GLU A 179 3.66 12.26 11.26
C GLU A 179 4.42 10.95 11.10
N ARG A 180 4.45 10.45 9.86
CA ARG A 180 5.09 9.17 9.53
C ARG A 180 6.57 9.16 9.91
N SER A 181 7.28 10.25 9.64
CA SER A 181 8.71 10.38 9.91
C SER A 181 9.04 10.36 11.41
N ILE A 182 8.16 10.94 12.25
CA ILE A 182 8.28 10.88 13.71
C ILE A 182 8.10 9.45 14.19
N PHE A 183 7.03 8.78 13.74
CA PHE A 183 6.79 7.38 14.10
C PHE A 183 7.95 6.48 13.65
N ASP A 184 8.45 6.63 12.42
CA ASP A 184 9.57 5.83 11.91
C ASP A 184 10.87 6.04 12.69
N ALA A 185 11.18 7.28 13.08
CA ALA A 185 12.36 7.59 13.90
C ALA A 185 12.28 6.90 15.26
N VAL A 186 11.15 7.07 15.95
CA VAL A 186 10.96 6.49 17.29
C VAL A 186 10.92 4.97 17.20
N PHE A 187 10.19 4.39 16.23
CA PHE A 187 10.10 2.95 16.06
C PHE A 187 11.46 2.32 15.74
N TYR A 188 12.30 2.98 14.95
CA TYR A 188 13.66 2.49 14.69
C TYR A 188 14.45 2.34 16.00
N LEU A 189 14.42 3.35 16.86
CA LEU A 189 15.13 3.35 18.14
C LEU A 189 14.53 2.34 19.13
N THR A 190 13.20 2.27 19.27
CA THR A 190 12.56 1.30 20.17
C THR A 190 12.77 -0.13 19.71
N ASN A 191 12.75 -0.40 18.40
CA ASN A 191 12.97 -1.73 17.84
C ASN A 191 14.42 -2.22 18.01
N LYS A 192 15.36 -1.29 18.21
CA LYS A 192 16.74 -1.57 18.59
C LYS A 192 16.99 -1.51 20.09
N SER A 193 15.93 -1.31 20.89
CA SER A 193 16.01 -1.15 22.36
C SER A 193 16.93 0.00 22.80
N LEU A 194 16.97 1.09 22.04
CA LEU A 194 17.86 2.24 22.26
C LEU A 194 17.22 3.38 23.06
N ILE A 195 15.93 3.26 23.43
CA ILE A 195 15.23 4.28 24.22
C ILE A 195 15.12 3.82 25.67
N ASP A 196 15.90 4.45 26.54
CA ASP A 196 15.71 4.43 27.99
C ASP A 196 14.76 5.55 28.46
N ASP A 197 14.46 5.60 29.76
CA ASP A 197 13.56 6.61 30.31
C ASP A 197 14.13 8.04 30.22
N ARG A 198 15.46 8.19 30.30
CA ARG A 198 16.14 9.49 30.16
C ARG A 198 15.94 10.03 28.74
N MET A 199 16.17 9.21 27.73
CA MET A 199 15.97 9.56 26.33
C MET A 199 14.49 9.81 26.05
N ARG A 200 13.59 8.98 26.58
CA ARG A 200 12.14 9.16 26.41
C ARG A 200 11.68 10.53 26.92
N ASN A 201 12.06 10.90 28.15
CA ASN A 201 11.70 12.19 28.73
C ASN A 201 12.27 13.33 27.88
N ARG A 202 13.54 13.21 27.46
CA ARG A 202 14.17 14.21 26.60
C ARG A 202 13.48 14.36 25.24
N ILE A 203 13.03 13.26 24.62
CA ILE A 203 12.27 13.30 23.36
C ILE A 203 10.99 14.13 23.54
N ILE A 204 10.27 13.90 24.64
CA ILE A 204 9.05 14.65 24.95
C ILE A 204 9.35 16.13 25.21
N ASP A 205 10.39 16.43 25.99
CA ASP A 205 10.77 17.81 26.34
C ASP A 205 11.21 18.65 25.14
N VAL A 206 11.97 18.05 24.21
CA VAL A 206 12.40 18.74 22.97
C VAL A 206 11.22 19.06 22.07
N GLY A 207 10.20 18.19 22.10
CA GLY A 207 8.92 18.42 21.45
C GLY A 207 8.94 18.23 19.93
N PHE A 208 7.73 18.21 19.37
CA PHE A 208 7.51 17.85 17.97
C PHE A 208 8.22 18.77 16.98
N ASP A 209 8.12 20.10 17.12
CA ASP A 209 8.55 21.02 16.06
C ASP A 209 10.07 20.97 15.85
N ASN A 210 10.84 20.91 16.94
CA ASN A 210 12.31 20.77 16.90
C ASN A 210 12.74 19.42 16.30
N ILE A 211 12.11 18.32 16.72
CA ILE A 211 12.42 16.98 16.21
C ILE A 211 12.05 16.90 14.73
N ASN A 212 10.86 17.35 14.34
CA ASN A 212 10.40 17.29 12.95
C ASN A 212 11.29 18.13 12.03
N PHE A 213 11.75 19.30 12.48
CA PHE A 213 12.71 20.11 11.74
C PHE A 213 14.04 19.38 11.52
N ALA A 214 14.61 18.79 12.57
CA ALA A 214 15.86 18.05 12.47
C ALA A 214 15.74 16.79 11.59
N ILE A 215 14.63 16.06 11.70
CA ILE A 215 14.34 14.91 10.82
C ILE A 215 14.25 15.35 9.36
N LYS A 216 13.54 16.45 9.06
CA LYS A 216 13.46 16.99 7.69
C LYS A 216 14.85 17.36 7.15
N ARG A 217 15.69 17.99 7.97
CA ARG A 217 17.07 18.31 7.59
C ARG A 217 17.89 17.04 7.32
N SER A 218 17.82 16.05 8.20
CA SER A 218 18.50 14.76 8.01
C SER A 218 18.08 14.08 6.70
N MET A 219 16.78 14.05 6.39
CA MET A 219 16.26 13.47 5.15
C MET A 219 16.70 14.21 3.88
N LEU A 220 17.05 15.50 3.96
CA LEU A 220 17.59 16.25 2.82
C LEU A 220 19.07 15.96 2.58
N GLN A 221 19.81 15.61 3.63
CA GLN A 221 21.24 15.31 3.56
C GLN A 221 21.54 13.89 3.07
N HIS A 222 20.55 13.00 3.13
CA HIS A 222 20.68 11.60 2.70
C HIS A 222 19.80 11.33 1.48
N SER A 223 20.34 10.63 0.48
CA SER A 223 19.62 10.25 -0.76
C SER A 223 18.51 9.19 -0.51
N THR A 224 18.47 8.60 0.68
CA THR A 224 17.52 7.56 1.07
C THR A 224 16.54 8.05 2.13
N ARG A 225 15.28 7.62 2.00
CA ARG A 225 14.22 7.84 3.00
C ARG A 225 14.05 6.56 3.80
N GLY A 226 14.13 6.62 5.13
CA GLY A 226 13.98 5.43 5.99
C GLY A 226 14.09 5.73 7.47
N GLY A 227 13.71 4.74 8.30
CA GLY A 227 13.69 4.87 9.76
C GLY A 227 15.04 5.26 10.37
N VAL A 228 16.14 4.71 9.85
CA VAL A 228 17.53 5.06 10.22
C VAL A 228 17.78 6.56 10.07
N VAL A 229 17.47 7.13 8.91
CA VAL A 229 17.70 8.54 8.59
C VAL A 229 16.84 9.45 9.47
N CYS A 230 15.59 9.05 9.72
CA CYS A 230 14.71 9.78 10.64
C CYS A 230 15.23 9.70 12.09
N ALA A 231 15.72 8.54 12.52
CA ALA A 231 16.30 8.37 13.85
C ALA A 231 17.57 9.21 14.06
N ARG A 232 18.44 9.36 13.05
CA ARG A 232 19.59 10.28 13.11
C ARG A 232 19.15 11.72 13.39
N GLY A 233 18.18 12.22 12.64
CA GLY A 233 17.65 13.57 12.86
C GLY A 233 17.01 13.75 14.23
N LEU A 234 16.33 12.72 14.75
CA LEU A 234 15.80 12.73 16.11
C LEU A 234 16.93 12.79 17.14
N ILE A 235 17.98 11.96 17.01
CA ILE A 235 19.15 11.95 17.90
C ILE A 235 19.85 13.31 17.92
N ASP A 236 20.04 13.92 16.74
CA ASP A 236 20.63 15.25 16.62
C ASP A 236 19.81 16.31 17.39
N ALA A 237 18.47 16.23 17.29
CA ALA A 237 17.59 17.14 18.03
C ALA A 237 17.72 16.98 19.54
N ILE A 238 17.72 15.73 20.05
CA ILE A 238 17.76 15.49 21.50
C ILE A 238 19.13 15.77 22.12
N ASN A 239 20.20 15.59 21.36
CA ASN A 239 21.58 15.87 21.78
C ASN A 239 21.92 17.37 21.78
N LYS A 240 21.12 18.21 21.13
CA LYS A 240 21.34 19.65 21.11
C LYS A 240 21.30 20.22 22.53
N GLY A 241 22.39 20.90 22.92
CA GLY A 241 22.52 21.57 24.22
C GLY A 241 22.78 20.65 25.42
N LEU A 242 23.00 19.34 25.21
CA LEU A 242 23.36 18.42 26.29
C LEU A 242 24.88 18.37 26.51
N LYS A 243 25.29 18.41 27.78
CA LYS A 243 26.68 18.15 28.20
C LYS A 243 27.04 16.66 28.06
N SER A 244 26.16 15.78 28.57
CA SER A 244 26.23 14.33 28.39
C SER A 244 25.25 13.92 27.28
N LYS A 245 25.77 13.62 26.09
CA LYS A 245 24.98 13.21 24.92
C LYS A 245 24.53 11.74 25.04
N PHE A 246 23.48 11.41 24.32
CA PHE A 246 23.12 10.02 24.02
C PHE A 246 24.05 9.51 22.93
N ASP A 247 24.87 8.53 23.27
CA ASP A 247 25.77 7.87 22.34
C ASP A 247 25.07 6.67 21.73
N VAL A 248 24.33 6.93 20.64
CA VAL A 248 23.53 5.93 19.94
C VAL A 248 23.94 5.89 18.49
N THR A 249 24.56 4.79 18.08
CA THR A 249 24.98 4.58 16.69
C THR A 249 23.79 4.07 15.87
N VAL A 250 23.45 4.79 14.78
CA VAL A 250 22.27 4.54 13.94
C VAL A 250 22.62 4.23 12.49
#